data_AF-A0A3L7QQW8-F1
#
_entry.id   AF-A0A3L7QQW8-F1
#
_cell.length_a   1.000
_cell.length_b   1.000
_cell.length_c   1.000
_cell.angle_alpha   90.00
_cell.angle_beta   90.00
_cell.angle_gamma   90.00
#
_symmetry.space_group_name_H-M   'P 1'
#
loop_
_entity.id
_entity.type
_entity.pdbx_description
1 polymer ?
#
loop_
_entity_poly.entity_id
_entity_poly.type
_entity_poly.pdbx_seq_one_letter_code
_entity_poly.pdbx_strand_id
1 'polypeptide(L)'
;MKRTFAILICLILVTPILVFAQTPKERIDLEFVDGLRKRGDLDLALDYLKLLDKIASKELKSNIPLEIARTQLSKAIAEPDKIRRQKLYLSVMVEIKKFITDNPKSSRVSEAKLDLANLSIQMAKGKISEISSMRTNDEKVAKGNEAKALILDSRNQMKSALKEMADKLAALTGVTPAEIAESKSLADKIAIGEMDLALSFYDEAKSVVDTGKDKDRVLRGNIISEAIKAMEKLTDRGESDSQTWKAKAWIALFLMENGEPKKARPKLIEILTVSPINKAANDAKRLARYFFLQVIKDAPDPTEKDVDK
;
A
#
# COMPACT_ATOMS: atom_id res chain seq x y z
N MET A 1 61.29 -47.05 -8.50
CA MET A 1 59.82 -47.24 -8.73
C MET A 1 59.14 -45.91 -8.46
N LYS A 2 58.43 -45.38 -9.46
CA LYS A 2 57.73 -44.09 -9.45
C LYS A 2 56.48 -44.18 -8.56
N ARG A 3 56.28 -43.25 -7.63
CA ARG A 3 54.98 -43.00 -6.99
C ARG A 3 54.75 -41.50 -6.86
N THR A 4 54.21 -40.94 -7.93
CA THR A 4 53.46 -39.68 -7.92
C THR A 4 52.02 -40.00 -7.51
N PHE A 5 51.49 -39.35 -6.47
CA PHE A 5 50.04 -39.19 -6.35
C PHE A 5 49.75 -37.77 -5.87
N ALA A 6 48.94 -37.10 -6.69
CA ALA A 6 48.71 -35.67 -6.72
C ALA A 6 47.77 -35.22 -5.59
N ILE A 7 48.12 -34.09 -4.95
CA ILE A 7 47.21 -33.34 -4.09
C ILE A 7 46.39 -32.44 -5.01
N LEU A 8 45.11 -32.77 -5.18
CA LEU A 8 44.13 -31.94 -5.89
C LEU A 8 43.71 -30.79 -4.96
N ILE A 9 44.28 -29.61 -5.16
CA ILE A 9 43.83 -28.38 -4.51
C ILE A 9 42.57 -27.91 -5.24
N CYS A 10 41.40 -28.17 -4.64
CA CYS A 10 40.15 -27.53 -5.03
C CYS A 10 40.21 -26.05 -4.67
N LEU A 11 40.62 -25.22 -5.63
CA LEU A 11 40.41 -23.78 -5.63
C LEU A 11 38.90 -23.51 -5.77
N ILE A 12 38.22 -23.39 -4.64
CA ILE A 12 36.88 -22.81 -4.58
C ILE A 12 37.07 -21.31 -4.87
N LEU A 13 36.88 -20.93 -6.14
CA LEU A 13 36.63 -19.55 -6.54
C LEU A 13 35.32 -19.12 -5.89
N VAL A 14 35.41 -18.57 -4.68
CA VAL A 14 34.35 -17.75 -4.10
C VAL A 14 34.30 -16.49 -4.96
N THR A 15 33.54 -16.53 -6.04
CA THR A 15 33.08 -15.31 -6.69
C THR A 15 32.25 -14.57 -5.63
N PRO A 16 32.65 -13.36 -5.19
CA PRO A 16 31.76 -12.58 -4.35
C PRO A 16 30.54 -12.28 -5.20
N ILE A 17 29.43 -12.94 -4.88
CA ILE A 17 28.11 -12.45 -5.27
C ILE A 17 28.05 -11.08 -4.61
N LEU A 18 28.21 -10.04 -5.42
CA LEU A 18 27.93 -8.66 -5.02
C LEU A 18 26.45 -8.63 -4.67
N VAL A 19 26.15 -8.87 -3.40
CA VAL A 19 24.86 -8.56 -2.81
C VAL A 19 24.83 -7.03 -2.78
N PHE A 20 24.12 -6.44 -3.75
CA PHE A 20 23.86 -5.01 -3.86
C PHE A 20 22.86 -4.62 -2.76
N ALA A 21 23.37 -4.53 -1.54
CA ALA A 21 22.63 -3.96 -0.42
C ALA A 21 23.01 -2.48 -0.29
N GLN A 22 22.00 -1.62 -0.15
CA GLN A 22 22.22 -0.20 0.19
C GLN A 22 23.10 -0.10 1.42
N THR A 23 24.12 0.75 1.35
CA THR A 23 24.99 1.00 2.50
C THR A 23 24.19 1.63 3.64
N PRO A 24 24.61 1.47 4.92
CA PRO A 24 23.93 2.09 6.05
C PRO A 24 23.72 3.61 5.89
N LYS A 25 24.68 4.29 5.25
CA LYS A 25 24.60 5.73 4.97
C LYS A 25 23.48 6.06 3.98
N GLU A 26 23.38 5.33 2.88
CA GLU A 26 22.35 5.56 1.85
C GLU A 26 20.95 5.31 2.40
N ARG A 27 20.79 4.34 3.29
CA ARG A 27 19.54 4.10 4.01
C ARG A 27 19.14 5.31 4.86
N ILE A 28 20.08 5.87 5.63
CA ILE A 28 19.85 7.07 6.46
C ILE A 28 19.43 8.26 5.59
N ASP A 29 20.10 8.48 4.45
CA ASP A 29 19.78 9.58 3.54
C ASP A 29 18.34 9.46 3.01
N LEU A 30 17.89 8.25 2.64
CA LEU A 30 16.52 8.02 2.17
C LEU A 30 15.48 8.04 3.29
N GLU A 31 15.82 7.57 4.50
CA GLU A 31 14.96 7.69 5.68
C GLU A 31 14.74 9.16 6.07
N PHE A 32 15.75 10.01 5.91
CA PHE A 32 15.61 11.44 6.12
C PHE A 32 14.64 12.08 5.11
N VAL A 33 14.73 11.72 3.82
CA VAL A 33 13.77 12.13 2.79
C VAL A 33 12.34 11.71 3.17
N ASP A 34 12.16 10.47 3.64
CA ASP A 34 10.85 9.97 4.06
C ASP A 34 10.31 10.73 5.29
N GLY A 35 11.19 11.06 6.24
CA GLY A 35 10.88 11.92 7.39
C GLY A 35 10.39 13.31 6.95
N LEU A 36 11.07 13.96 6.01
CA LEU A 36 10.65 15.24 5.44
C LEU A 36 9.28 15.13 4.76
N ARG A 37 9.07 14.08 3.96
CA ARG A 37 7.76 13.81 3.32
C ARG A 37 6.64 13.67 4.35
N LYS A 38 6.86 12.91 5.43
CA LYS A 38 5.89 12.70 6.51
C LYS A 38 5.52 13.99 7.26
N ARG A 39 6.45 14.95 7.37
CA ARG A 39 6.19 16.27 7.97
C ARG A 39 5.52 17.27 7.03
N GLY A 40 5.48 16.98 5.73
CA GLY A 40 5.00 17.91 4.71
C GLY A 40 6.07 18.88 4.18
N ASP A 41 7.34 18.68 4.53
CA ASP A 41 8.48 19.50 4.07
C ASP A 41 8.91 19.09 2.64
N LEU A 42 7.97 19.15 1.69
CA LEU A 42 8.12 18.52 0.36
C LEU A 42 9.13 19.22 -0.55
N ASP A 43 9.25 20.55 -0.46
CA ASP A 43 10.27 21.29 -1.20
C ASP A 43 11.67 20.98 -0.68
N LEU A 44 11.84 20.92 0.64
CA LEU A 44 13.10 20.56 1.27
C LEU A 44 13.51 19.12 0.93
N ALA A 45 12.56 18.19 0.88
CA ALA A 45 12.81 16.83 0.44
C ALA A 45 13.34 16.78 -1.00
N LEU A 46 12.75 17.56 -1.92
CA LEU A 46 13.23 17.65 -3.31
C LEU A 46 14.61 18.28 -3.40
N ASP A 47 14.88 19.35 -2.67
CA ASP A 47 16.18 20.01 -2.70
C ASP A 47 17.28 19.12 -2.12
N TYR A 48 16.97 18.36 -1.07
CA TYR A 48 17.88 17.35 -0.54
C TYR A 48 18.13 16.22 -1.55
N LEU A 49 17.10 15.72 -2.25
CA LEU A 49 17.27 14.72 -3.32
C LEU A 49 18.15 15.24 -4.48
N LYS A 50 18.02 16.51 -4.86
CA LYS A 50 18.90 17.15 -5.87
C LYS A 50 20.35 17.26 -5.38
N LEU A 51 20.56 17.51 -4.09
CA LEU A 51 21.89 17.52 -3.49
C LEU A 51 22.48 16.11 -3.51
N LEU A 52 21.72 15.10 -3.08
CA LEU A 52 22.12 13.71 -3.10
C LEU A 52 22.52 13.26 -4.51
N ASP A 53 21.80 13.66 -5.56
CA ASP A 53 22.11 13.27 -6.94
C ASP A 53 23.53 13.67 -7.38
N LYS A 54 24.10 14.72 -6.78
CA LYS A 54 25.47 15.17 -7.04
C LYS A 54 26.50 14.27 -6.34
N ILE A 55 26.24 13.86 -5.11
CA ILE A 55 27.22 13.25 -4.20
C ILE A 55 27.04 11.75 -3.97
N ALA A 56 25.88 11.19 -4.36
CA ALA A 56 25.50 9.81 -4.09
C ALA A 56 26.35 8.80 -4.87
N SER A 57 26.41 7.57 -4.36
CA SER A 57 26.97 6.45 -5.10
C SER A 57 26.16 6.18 -6.37
N LYS A 58 26.72 5.41 -7.32
CA LYS A 58 25.98 4.99 -8.53
C LYS A 58 24.68 4.25 -8.18
N GLU A 59 24.71 3.43 -7.13
CA GLU A 59 23.54 2.65 -6.71
C GLU A 59 22.45 3.57 -6.15
N LEU A 60 22.79 4.48 -5.24
CA LEU A 60 21.82 5.44 -4.70
C LEU A 60 21.29 6.38 -5.81
N LYS A 61 22.15 6.87 -6.71
CA LYS A 61 21.71 7.69 -7.86
C LYS A 61 20.65 7.01 -8.71
N SER A 62 20.76 5.70 -8.93
CA SER A 62 19.75 4.96 -9.68
C SER A 62 18.37 4.99 -9.02
N ASN A 63 18.30 5.15 -7.70
CA ASN A 63 17.08 5.17 -6.90
C ASN A 63 16.47 6.57 -6.71
N ILE A 64 17.25 7.64 -6.90
CA ILE A 64 16.80 9.02 -6.69
C ILE A 64 15.58 9.40 -7.55
N PRO A 65 15.49 9.03 -8.84
CA PRO A 65 14.32 9.37 -9.66
C PRO A 65 12.99 8.85 -9.07
N LEU A 66 13.00 7.66 -8.47
CA LEU A 66 11.82 7.11 -7.80
C LEU A 66 11.44 7.93 -6.56
N GLU A 67 12.42 8.36 -5.76
CA GLU A 67 12.16 9.19 -4.58
C GLU A 67 11.68 10.60 -4.94
N ILE A 68 12.16 11.16 -6.05
CA ILE A 68 11.62 12.40 -6.61
C ILE A 68 10.15 12.21 -6.99
N ALA A 69 9.82 11.16 -7.74
CA ALA A 69 8.44 10.87 -8.14
C ALA A 69 7.52 10.66 -6.92
N ARG A 70 7.99 9.98 -5.88
CA ARG A 70 7.24 9.82 -4.61
C ARG A 70 7.06 11.13 -3.85
N THR A 71 8.04 12.02 -3.90
CA THR A 71 7.92 13.35 -3.29
C THR A 71 6.92 14.22 -4.06
N GLN A 72 6.92 14.13 -5.40
CA GLN A 72 5.90 14.76 -6.22
C GLN A 72 4.50 14.16 -5.97
N LEU A 73 4.41 12.85 -5.72
CA LEU A 73 3.16 12.21 -5.30
C LEU A 73 2.64 12.80 -3.99
N SER A 74 3.51 12.99 -2.99
CA SER A 74 3.12 13.67 -1.75
C SER A 74 2.60 15.09 -2.01
N LYS A 75 3.19 15.83 -2.97
CA LYS A 75 2.68 17.14 -3.40
C LYS A 75 1.30 17.03 -4.06
N ALA A 76 1.12 16.05 -4.92
CA ALA A 76 -0.16 15.78 -5.58
C ALA A 76 -1.26 15.46 -4.56
N ILE A 77 -0.95 14.67 -3.53
CA ILE A 77 -1.89 14.32 -2.45
C ILE A 77 -2.30 15.58 -1.65
N ALA A 78 -1.38 16.51 -1.43
CA ALA A 78 -1.65 17.77 -0.73
C ALA A 78 -2.41 18.80 -1.59
N GLU A 79 -2.51 18.61 -2.91
CA GLU A 79 -3.25 19.53 -3.80
C GLU A 79 -4.76 19.45 -3.55
N PRO A 80 -5.42 20.55 -3.13
CA PRO A 80 -6.85 20.55 -2.86
C PRO A 80 -7.69 20.44 -4.14
N ASP A 81 -7.29 21.08 -5.24
CA ASP A 81 -8.06 21.07 -6.48
C ASP A 81 -8.01 19.69 -7.14
N LYS A 82 -9.19 19.08 -7.33
CA LYS A 82 -9.30 17.71 -7.85
C LYS A 82 -8.71 17.57 -9.25
N ILE A 83 -8.90 18.56 -10.12
CA ILE A 83 -8.45 18.50 -11.51
C ILE A 83 -6.93 18.62 -11.58
N ARG A 84 -6.34 19.57 -10.83
CA ARG A 84 -4.89 19.72 -10.70
C ARG A 84 -4.26 18.47 -10.09
N ARG A 85 -4.85 17.92 -9.02
CA ARG A 85 -4.39 16.67 -8.39
C ARG A 85 -4.37 15.50 -9.38
N GLN A 86 -5.42 15.33 -10.19
CA GLN A 86 -5.43 14.29 -11.24
C GLN A 86 -4.34 14.49 -12.30
N LYS A 87 -4.10 15.73 -12.73
CA LYS A 87 -3.00 16.05 -13.66
C LYS A 87 -1.63 15.72 -13.05
N LEU A 88 -1.43 16.04 -11.77
CA LEU A 88 -0.21 15.71 -11.05
C LEU A 88 -0.02 14.19 -10.92
N TYR A 89 -1.08 13.43 -10.63
CA TYR A 89 -0.99 11.96 -10.64
C TYR A 89 -0.54 11.42 -12.00
N LEU A 90 -1.10 11.91 -13.11
CA LEU A 90 -0.66 11.50 -14.45
C LEU A 90 0.83 11.82 -14.70
N SER A 91 1.30 12.98 -14.25
CA SER A 91 2.72 13.35 -14.34
C SER A 91 3.60 12.37 -13.56
N VAL A 92 3.25 12.08 -12.31
CA VAL A 92 3.99 11.12 -11.47
C VAL A 92 3.98 9.71 -12.10
N MET A 93 2.87 9.27 -12.68
CA MET A 93 2.81 7.97 -13.37
C MET A 93 3.81 7.90 -14.53
N VAL A 94 4.03 9.00 -15.26
CA VAL A 94 5.04 9.06 -16.33
C VAL A 94 6.45 8.92 -15.76
N GLU A 95 6.75 9.61 -14.66
CA GLU A 95 8.06 9.53 -14.01
C GLU A 95 8.36 8.12 -13.46
N ILE A 96 7.38 7.47 -12.84
CA ILE A 96 7.52 6.11 -12.31
C ILE A 96 7.71 5.11 -13.47
N LYS A 97 6.94 5.23 -14.56
CA LYS A 97 7.13 4.39 -15.76
C LYS A 97 8.51 4.57 -16.37
N LYS A 98 9.01 5.81 -16.40
CA LYS A 98 10.37 6.11 -16.85
C LYS A 98 11.41 5.44 -15.95
N PHE A 99 11.27 5.54 -14.63
CA PHE A 99 12.16 4.84 -13.69
C PHE A 99 12.20 3.33 -13.93
N ILE A 100 11.04 2.69 -14.10
CA ILE A 100 10.94 1.24 -14.36
C ILE A 100 11.66 0.87 -15.66
N THR A 101 11.49 1.69 -16.71
CA THR A 101 12.07 1.46 -18.04
C THR A 101 13.59 1.67 -18.04
N ASP A 102 14.05 2.73 -17.37
CA ASP A 102 15.47 3.12 -17.35
C ASP A 102 16.29 2.25 -16.35
N ASN A 103 15.63 1.61 -15.38
CA ASN A 103 16.28 0.83 -14.32
C ASN A 103 15.69 -0.59 -14.19
N PRO A 104 15.61 -1.41 -15.25
CA PRO A 104 14.88 -2.68 -15.23
C PRO A 104 15.48 -3.73 -14.28
N LYS A 105 16.75 -3.54 -13.86
CA LYS A 105 17.46 -4.41 -12.91
C LYS A 105 17.49 -3.86 -11.48
N SER A 106 16.88 -2.71 -11.21
CA SER A 106 16.86 -2.16 -9.85
C SER A 106 16.08 -3.08 -8.91
N SER A 107 16.58 -3.27 -7.69
CA SER A 107 15.90 -3.99 -6.62
C SER A 107 14.52 -3.40 -6.31
N ARG A 108 14.32 -2.10 -6.63
CA ARG A 108 13.12 -1.32 -6.33
C ARG A 108 12.07 -1.28 -7.44
N VAL A 109 12.30 -1.95 -8.58
CA VAL A 109 11.32 -2.00 -9.69
C VAL A 109 9.95 -2.48 -9.23
N SER A 110 9.89 -3.51 -8.38
CA SER A 110 8.63 -4.06 -7.89
C SER A 110 7.89 -3.06 -6.98
N GLU A 111 8.61 -2.26 -6.19
CA GLU A 111 8.00 -1.16 -5.43
C GLU A 111 7.43 -0.08 -6.36
N ALA A 112 8.17 0.30 -7.42
CA ALA A 112 7.72 1.29 -8.39
C ALA A 112 6.47 0.81 -9.15
N LYS A 113 6.39 -0.48 -9.49
CA LYS A 113 5.20 -1.08 -10.09
C LYS A 113 3.99 -1.00 -9.13
N LEU A 114 4.22 -1.27 -7.84
CA LEU A 114 3.18 -1.15 -6.82
C LEU A 114 2.68 0.31 -6.69
N ASP A 115 3.59 1.29 -6.67
CA ASP A 115 3.24 2.72 -6.64
C ASP A 115 2.41 3.13 -7.86
N LEU A 116 2.77 2.64 -9.05
CA LEU A 116 2.05 2.91 -10.30
C LEU A 116 0.62 2.33 -10.28
N ALA A 117 0.46 1.13 -9.74
CA ALA A 117 -0.84 0.50 -9.56
C ALA A 117 -1.69 1.29 -8.55
N ASN A 118 -1.12 1.67 -7.41
CA ASN A 118 -1.77 2.51 -6.41
C ASN A 118 -2.25 3.86 -6.97
N LEU A 119 -1.48 4.50 -7.85
CA LEU A 119 -1.91 5.70 -8.58
C LEU A 119 -3.12 5.44 -9.48
N SER A 120 -3.17 4.27 -10.12
CA SER A 120 -4.31 3.87 -10.96
C SER A 120 -5.59 3.69 -10.12
N ILE A 121 -5.48 3.19 -8.88
CA ILE A 121 -6.59 3.20 -7.92
C ILE A 121 -7.05 4.62 -7.59
N GLN A 122 -6.12 5.58 -7.38
CA GLN A 122 -6.52 6.97 -7.12
C GLN A 122 -7.25 7.58 -8.32
N MET A 123 -6.86 7.25 -9.55
CA MET A 123 -7.57 7.65 -10.76
C MET A 123 -8.97 7.04 -10.83
N ALA A 124 -9.12 5.76 -10.46
CA ALA A 124 -10.42 5.11 -10.37
C ALA A 124 -11.33 5.76 -9.33
N LYS A 125 -10.81 6.11 -8.15
CA LYS A 125 -11.55 6.85 -7.12
C LYS A 125 -11.98 8.23 -7.60
N GLY A 126 -11.17 8.88 -8.43
CA GLY A 126 -11.55 10.10 -9.15
C GLY A 126 -12.82 9.90 -9.99
N LYS A 127 -12.89 8.82 -10.76
CA LYS A 127 -14.08 8.45 -11.56
C LYS A 127 -15.28 8.10 -10.68
N ILE A 128 -15.08 7.34 -9.59
CA ILE A 128 -16.14 7.00 -8.63
C ILE A 128 -16.78 8.28 -8.06
N SER A 129 -15.98 9.28 -7.72
CA SER A 129 -16.51 10.55 -7.20
C SER A 129 -17.35 11.35 -8.21
N GLU A 130 -17.25 11.04 -9.51
CA GLU A 130 -18.04 11.70 -10.57
C GLU A 130 -19.38 11.01 -10.80
N ILE A 131 -19.57 9.78 -10.30
CA ILE A 131 -20.82 9.03 -10.47
C ILE A 131 -22.01 9.81 -9.90
N SER A 132 -21.87 10.45 -8.74
CA SER A 132 -22.96 11.20 -8.10
C SER A 132 -23.42 12.42 -8.90
N SER A 133 -22.56 12.98 -9.76
CA SER A 133 -22.90 14.15 -10.60
C SER A 133 -23.50 13.76 -11.97
N MET A 134 -23.51 12.49 -12.33
CA MET A 134 -24.12 12.02 -13.58
C MET A 134 -25.66 12.06 -13.48
N ARG A 135 -26.33 12.38 -14.60
CA ARG A 135 -27.78 12.63 -14.60
C ARG A 135 -28.58 11.34 -14.72
N THR A 136 -28.10 10.41 -15.53
CA THR A 136 -28.81 9.16 -15.84
C THR A 136 -28.11 7.95 -15.23
N ASN A 137 -28.87 6.87 -15.02
CA ASN A 137 -28.29 5.62 -14.54
C ASN A 137 -27.31 5.02 -15.57
N ASP A 138 -27.55 5.21 -16.87
CA ASP A 138 -26.64 4.71 -17.91
C ASP A 138 -25.28 5.42 -17.87
N GLU A 139 -25.26 6.75 -17.70
CA GLU A 139 -24.02 7.51 -17.49
C GLU A 139 -23.29 7.09 -16.22
N LYS A 140 -24.02 6.89 -15.12
CA LYS A 140 -23.47 6.40 -13.85
C LYS A 140 -22.81 5.04 -14.04
N VAL A 141 -23.51 4.10 -14.66
CA VAL A 141 -23.02 2.74 -14.92
C VAL A 141 -21.80 2.76 -15.83
N ALA A 142 -21.81 3.58 -16.89
CA ALA A 142 -20.66 3.74 -17.77
C ALA A 142 -19.43 4.26 -16.99
N LYS A 143 -19.61 5.29 -16.16
CA LYS A 143 -18.52 5.84 -15.32
C LYS A 143 -18.02 4.83 -14.28
N GLY A 144 -18.93 4.07 -13.67
CA GLY A 144 -18.61 2.96 -12.76
C GLY A 144 -17.79 1.87 -13.45
N ASN A 145 -18.14 1.49 -14.68
CA ASN A 145 -17.40 0.51 -15.48
C ASN A 145 -15.99 1.00 -15.85
N GLU A 146 -15.81 2.28 -16.17
CA GLU A 146 -14.47 2.86 -16.37
C GLU A 146 -13.62 2.76 -15.09
N ALA A 147 -14.20 3.06 -13.92
CA ALA A 147 -13.51 2.93 -12.64
C ALA A 147 -13.14 1.48 -12.35
N LYS A 148 -14.09 0.56 -12.55
CA LYS A 148 -13.89 -0.87 -12.39
C LYS A 148 -12.74 -1.39 -13.27
N ALA A 149 -12.68 -1.00 -14.54
CA ALA A 149 -11.62 -1.42 -15.45
C ALA A 149 -10.22 -1.04 -14.92
N LEU A 150 -10.06 0.20 -14.44
CA LEU A 150 -8.81 0.65 -13.80
C LEU A 150 -8.48 -0.14 -12.53
N ILE A 151 -9.47 -0.44 -11.70
CA ILE A 151 -9.26 -1.22 -10.47
C ILE A 151 -8.84 -2.64 -10.79
N LEU A 152 -9.48 -3.31 -11.75
CA LEU A 152 -9.15 -4.67 -12.15
C LEU A 152 -7.71 -4.77 -12.68
N ASP A 153 -7.33 -3.87 -13.58
CA ASP A 153 -5.97 -3.78 -14.12
C ASP A 153 -4.95 -3.53 -13.00
N SER A 154 -5.23 -2.55 -12.14
CA SER A 154 -4.38 -2.23 -10.98
C SER A 154 -4.20 -3.42 -10.05
N ARG A 155 -5.26 -4.16 -9.71
CA ARG A 155 -5.14 -5.35 -8.84
C ARG A 155 -4.24 -6.42 -9.43
N ASN A 156 -4.28 -6.63 -10.74
CA ASN A 156 -3.40 -7.58 -11.40
C ASN A 156 -1.93 -7.12 -11.30
N GLN A 157 -1.67 -5.83 -11.52
CA GLN A 157 -0.33 -5.25 -11.37
C GLN A 157 0.16 -5.33 -9.92
N MET A 158 -0.69 -5.01 -8.93
CA MET A 158 -0.39 -5.16 -7.50
C MET A 158 -0.03 -6.59 -7.14
N LYS A 159 -0.83 -7.57 -7.55
CA LYS A 159 -0.55 -8.99 -7.29
C LYS A 159 0.80 -9.42 -7.87
N SER A 160 1.10 -9.00 -9.10
CA SER A 160 2.41 -9.28 -9.71
C SER A 160 3.55 -8.64 -8.94
N ALA A 161 3.44 -7.36 -8.60
CA ALA A 161 4.46 -6.62 -7.86
C ALA A 161 4.70 -7.21 -6.44
N LEU A 162 3.61 -7.51 -5.72
CA LEU A 162 3.66 -8.15 -4.42
C LEU A 162 4.29 -9.54 -4.47
N LYS A 163 3.98 -10.32 -5.52
CA LYS A 163 4.63 -11.62 -5.72
C LYS A 163 6.12 -11.46 -5.94
N GLU A 164 6.55 -10.54 -6.82
CA GLU A 164 7.99 -10.27 -7.03
C GLU A 164 8.70 -9.84 -5.74
N MET A 165 8.02 -9.06 -4.88
CA MET A 165 8.55 -8.65 -3.57
C MET A 165 8.61 -9.82 -2.59
N ALA A 166 7.59 -10.69 -2.55
CA ALA A 166 7.58 -11.88 -1.72
C ALA A 166 8.66 -12.89 -2.14
N ASP A 167 8.85 -13.10 -3.44
CA ASP A 167 9.91 -13.96 -3.98
C ASP A 167 11.30 -13.42 -3.60
N LYS A 168 11.50 -12.09 -3.65
CA LYS A 168 12.73 -11.44 -3.16
C LYS A 168 12.94 -11.63 -1.66
N LEU A 169 11.89 -11.46 -0.86
CA LEU A 169 11.94 -11.67 0.59
C LEU A 169 12.34 -13.10 0.93
N ALA A 170 11.78 -14.08 0.22
CA ALA A 170 12.09 -15.50 0.42
C ALA A 170 13.54 -15.87 0.02
N ALA A 171 14.17 -15.09 -0.86
CA ALA A 171 15.55 -15.30 -1.28
C ALA A 171 16.59 -14.71 -0.29
N LEU A 172 16.18 -13.85 0.63
CA LEU A 172 17.08 -13.26 1.63
C LEU A 172 17.43 -14.28 2.72
N THR A 173 18.72 -14.44 3.01
CA THR A 173 19.18 -15.43 4.00
C THR A 173 19.00 -14.96 5.45
N GLY A 174 18.92 -13.65 5.66
CA GLY A 174 18.74 -13.05 6.99
C GLY A 174 19.95 -13.21 7.91
N VAL A 175 21.14 -13.49 7.36
CA VAL A 175 22.35 -13.74 8.16
C VAL A 175 23.05 -12.43 8.52
N THR A 176 23.08 -11.47 7.60
CA THR A 176 23.74 -10.19 7.84
C THR A 176 22.78 -9.14 8.41
N PRO A 177 23.27 -8.16 9.20
CA PRO A 177 22.44 -7.05 9.68
C PRO A 177 21.74 -6.27 8.55
N ALA A 178 22.39 -6.16 7.38
CA ALA A 178 21.84 -5.50 6.21
C ALA A 178 20.65 -6.28 5.63
N GLU A 179 20.78 -7.59 5.46
CA GLU A 179 19.70 -8.46 5.00
C GLU A 179 18.54 -8.51 6.00
N ILE A 180 18.81 -8.58 7.31
CA ILE A 180 17.75 -8.54 8.33
C ILE A 180 16.93 -7.25 8.19
N ALA A 181 17.61 -6.12 8.04
CA ALA A 181 16.98 -4.82 7.91
C ALA A 181 16.27 -4.64 6.55
N GLU A 182 16.72 -5.32 5.49
CA GLU A 182 16.03 -5.38 4.20
C GLU A 182 14.79 -6.27 4.27
N SER A 183 14.90 -7.48 4.83
CA SER A 183 13.78 -8.40 5.03
C SER A 183 12.64 -7.74 5.81
N LYS A 184 12.96 -7.02 6.88
CA LYS A 184 11.97 -6.26 7.64
C LYS A 184 11.31 -5.18 6.79
N SER A 185 12.10 -4.36 6.09
CA SER A 185 11.57 -3.30 5.23
C SER A 185 10.66 -3.85 4.12
N LEU A 186 11.05 -4.97 3.52
CA LEU A 186 10.30 -5.60 2.45
C LEU A 186 9.00 -6.24 2.96
N ALA A 187 9.05 -6.91 4.12
CA ALA A 187 7.86 -7.45 4.78
C ALA A 187 6.85 -6.35 5.15
N ASP A 188 7.32 -5.20 5.64
CA ASP A 188 6.46 -4.04 5.95
C ASP A 188 5.80 -3.47 4.68
N LYS A 189 6.56 -3.34 3.59
CA LYS A 189 6.04 -2.87 2.30
C LYS A 189 5.04 -3.83 1.68
N ILE A 190 5.29 -5.14 1.77
CA ILE A 190 4.35 -6.19 1.32
C ILE A 190 3.04 -6.06 2.08
N ALA A 191 3.09 -5.95 3.41
CA ALA A 191 1.89 -5.83 4.23
C ALA A 191 1.06 -4.59 3.89
N ILE A 192 1.71 -3.45 3.63
CA ILE A 192 1.04 -2.23 3.17
C ILE A 192 0.40 -2.45 1.79
N GLY A 193 1.12 -3.05 0.84
CA GLY A 193 0.56 -3.29 -0.49
C GLY A 193 -0.56 -4.34 -0.51
N GLU A 194 -0.52 -5.34 0.37
CA GLU A 194 -1.61 -6.29 0.58
C GLU A 194 -2.86 -5.60 1.18
N MET A 195 -2.67 -4.67 2.10
CA MET A 195 -3.75 -3.79 2.60
C MET A 195 -4.36 -2.97 1.47
N ASP A 196 -3.53 -2.31 0.65
CA ASP A 196 -4.00 -1.52 -0.51
C ASP A 196 -4.75 -2.40 -1.52
N LEU A 197 -4.25 -3.60 -1.79
CA LEU A 197 -4.93 -4.60 -2.62
C LEU A 197 -6.30 -4.97 -2.03
N ALA A 198 -6.40 -5.20 -0.73
CA ALA A 198 -7.66 -5.49 -0.07
C ALA A 198 -8.64 -4.30 -0.13
N LEU A 199 -8.16 -3.07 0.09
CA LEU A 199 -8.96 -1.84 -0.03
C LEU A 199 -9.49 -1.61 -1.45
N SER A 200 -8.76 -2.05 -2.47
CA SER A 200 -9.20 -1.91 -3.86
C SER A 200 -10.49 -2.69 -4.17
N PHE A 201 -10.81 -3.77 -3.44
CA PHE A 201 -12.11 -4.43 -3.53
C PHE A 201 -13.23 -3.52 -3.03
N TYR A 202 -13.01 -2.79 -1.94
CA TYR A 202 -13.99 -1.81 -1.46
C TYR A 202 -14.17 -0.66 -2.45
N ASP A 203 -13.11 -0.21 -3.11
CA ASP A 203 -13.22 0.75 -4.21
C ASP A 203 -14.01 0.18 -5.41
N GLU A 204 -13.82 -1.10 -5.75
CA GLU A 204 -14.64 -1.77 -6.78
C GLU A 204 -16.12 -1.81 -6.38
N ALA A 205 -16.42 -2.15 -5.12
CA ALA A 205 -17.78 -2.16 -4.60
C ALA A 205 -18.46 -0.78 -4.73
N LYS A 206 -17.72 0.31 -4.49
CA LYS A 206 -18.20 1.69 -4.66
C LYS A 206 -18.38 2.10 -6.13
N SER A 207 -17.75 1.40 -7.07
CA SER A 207 -17.97 1.62 -8.51
C SER A 207 -19.27 0.98 -9.03
N VAL A 208 -19.88 0.06 -8.27
CA VAL A 208 -21.14 -0.58 -8.63
C VAL A 208 -22.30 0.39 -8.35
N VAL A 209 -23.03 0.75 -9.40
CA VAL A 209 -24.19 1.65 -9.32
C VAL A 209 -25.44 0.84 -8.99
N ASP A 210 -26.17 1.22 -7.94
CA ASP A 210 -27.47 0.63 -7.62
C ASP A 210 -28.51 1.12 -8.63
N THR A 211 -28.93 0.24 -9.55
CA THR A 211 -30.00 0.53 -10.52
C THR A 211 -31.38 0.09 -10.03
N GLY A 212 -31.50 -0.26 -8.75
CA GLY A 212 -32.70 -0.83 -8.14
C GLY A 212 -32.86 -2.33 -8.38
N LYS A 213 -31.87 -2.98 -9.00
CA LYS A 213 -31.89 -4.42 -9.33
C LYS A 213 -31.13 -5.20 -8.28
N ASP A 214 -31.70 -6.32 -7.82
CA ASP A 214 -31.06 -7.16 -6.79
C ASP A 214 -29.67 -7.66 -7.21
N LYS A 215 -29.45 -7.90 -8.50
CA LYS A 215 -28.13 -8.30 -9.02
C LYS A 215 -27.02 -7.31 -8.67
N ASP A 216 -27.31 -6.00 -8.59
CA ASP A 216 -26.31 -4.97 -8.30
C ASP A 216 -25.93 -5.01 -6.82
N ARG A 217 -26.94 -5.21 -5.94
CA ARG A 217 -26.75 -5.38 -4.50
C ARG A 217 -25.98 -6.66 -4.18
N VAL A 218 -26.34 -7.77 -4.81
CA VAL A 218 -25.64 -9.06 -4.67
C VAL A 218 -24.19 -8.94 -5.15
N LEU A 219 -23.95 -8.29 -6.29
CA LEU A 219 -22.60 -8.05 -6.79
C LEU A 219 -21.77 -7.23 -5.80
N ARG A 220 -22.30 -6.13 -5.27
CA ARG A 220 -21.62 -5.31 -4.26
C ARG A 220 -21.30 -6.14 -3.02
N GLY A 221 -22.26 -6.89 -2.47
CA GLY A 221 -22.05 -7.75 -1.30
C GLY A 221 -20.98 -8.83 -1.50
N ASN A 222 -20.94 -9.45 -2.68
CA ASN A 222 -19.90 -10.42 -3.04
C ASN A 222 -18.51 -9.77 -3.08
N ILE A 223 -18.39 -8.57 -3.66
CA ILE A 223 -17.10 -7.84 -3.70
C ILE A 223 -16.64 -7.45 -2.29
N ILE A 224 -17.56 -6.99 -1.42
CA ILE A 224 -17.25 -6.68 -0.02
C ILE A 224 -16.80 -7.93 0.74
N SER A 225 -17.42 -9.07 0.46
CA SER A 225 -17.01 -10.35 1.05
C SER A 225 -15.57 -10.74 0.66
N GLU A 226 -15.17 -10.49 -0.59
CA GLU A 226 -13.78 -10.68 -1.01
C GLU A 226 -12.81 -9.69 -0.34
N ALA A 227 -13.24 -8.44 -0.10
CA ALA A 227 -12.48 -7.47 0.67
C ALA A 227 -12.24 -7.94 2.12
N ILE A 228 -13.27 -8.51 2.78
CA ILE A 228 -13.16 -9.09 4.11
C ILE A 228 -12.16 -10.24 4.13
N LYS A 229 -12.30 -11.23 3.22
CA LYS A 229 -11.37 -12.37 3.12
C LYS A 229 -9.92 -11.93 2.89
N ALA A 230 -9.71 -10.89 2.08
CA ALA A 230 -8.38 -10.34 1.85
C ALA A 230 -7.80 -9.68 3.11
N MET A 231 -8.62 -8.93 3.86
CA MET A 231 -8.20 -8.31 5.12
C MET A 231 -7.95 -9.33 6.24
N GLU A 232 -8.71 -10.42 6.31
CA GLU A 232 -8.54 -11.44 7.34
C GLU A 232 -7.12 -12.04 7.33
N LYS A 233 -6.54 -12.25 6.14
CA LYS A 233 -5.15 -12.71 6.00
C LYS A 233 -4.12 -11.78 6.64
N LEU A 234 -4.39 -10.48 6.67
CA LEU A 234 -3.50 -9.49 7.31
C LEU A 234 -3.59 -9.55 8.83
N THR A 235 -4.63 -10.17 9.40
CA THR A 235 -4.78 -10.30 10.84
C THR A 235 -3.90 -11.39 11.45
N ASP A 236 -3.39 -12.31 10.63
CA ASP A 236 -2.51 -13.40 11.05
C ASP A 236 -1.08 -12.93 11.40
N ARG A 237 -0.77 -11.65 11.18
CA ARG A 237 0.56 -11.05 11.45
C ARG A 237 0.83 -10.76 12.93
N GLY A 238 -0.17 -10.96 13.79
CA GLY A 238 -0.06 -10.81 15.24
C GLY A 238 -0.31 -9.39 15.74
N GLU A 239 -0.53 -9.25 17.06
CA GLU A 239 -1.01 -8.00 17.67
C GLU A 239 0.06 -6.91 17.85
N SER A 240 1.33 -7.24 17.59
CA SER A 240 2.43 -6.27 17.56
C SER A 240 2.55 -5.55 16.21
N ASP A 241 1.86 -6.03 15.17
CA ASP A 241 1.85 -5.43 13.85
C ASP A 241 0.69 -4.42 13.71
N SER A 242 1.00 -3.20 13.28
CA SER A 242 -0.02 -2.15 13.09
C SER A 242 -1.03 -2.46 11.97
N GLN A 243 -0.63 -3.25 10.97
CA GLN A 243 -1.49 -3.64 9.86
C GLN A 243 -2.57 -4.63 10.31
N THR A 244 -2.27 -5.52 11.27
CA THR A 244 -3.27 -6.38 11.92
C THR A 244 -4.44 -5.57 12.46
N TRP A 245 -4.13 -4.50 13.21
CA TRP A 245 -5.16 -3.66 13.81
C TRP A 245 -5.90 -2.82 12.78
N LYS A 246 -5.21 -2.28 11.78
CA LYS A 246 -5.86 -1.56 10.66
C LYS A 246 -6.80 -2.48 9.89
N ALA A 247 -6.41 -3.74 9.64
CA ALA A 247 -7.23 -4.73 8.95
C ALA A 247 -8.50 -5.03 9.76
N LYS A 248 -8.38 -5.25 11.08
CA LYS A 248 -9.53 -5.41 11.98
C LYS A 248 -10.51 -4.22 11.88
N ALA A 249 -10.01 -2.99 11.84
CA ALA A 249 -10.84 -1.79 11.71
C ALA A 249 -11.59 -1.76 10.37
N TRP A 250 -10.90 -2.06 9.26
CA TRP A 250 -11.51 -2.12 7.94
C TRP A 250 -12.52 -3.26 7.79
N ILE A 251 -12.25 -4.44 8.36
CA ILE A 251 -13.21 -5.56 8.41
C ILE A 251 -14.51 -5.11 9.07
N ALA A 252 -14.44 -4.35 10.17
CA ALA A 252 -15.64 -3.84 10.81
C ALA A 252 -16.44 -2.88 9.90
N LEU A 253 -15.77 -1.97 9.19
CA LEU A 253 -16.43 -1.12 8.19
C LEU A 253 -17.09 -1.96 7.08
N PHE A 254 -16.39 -2.98 6.58
CA PHE A 254 -16.91 -3.84 5.51
C PHE A 254 -18.13 -4.65 5.96
N LEU A 255 -18.15 -5.13 7.21
CA LEU A 255 -19.33 -5.77 7.78
C LEU A 255 -20.51 -4.79 7.86
N MET A 256 -20.28 -3.55 8.27
CA MET A 256 -21.33 -2.52 8.27
C MET A 256 -21.88 -2.28 6.86
N GLU A 257 -20.99 -2.10 5.87
CA GLU A 257 -21.32 -1.92 4.45
C GLU A 257 -22.08 -3.10 3.86
N ASN A 258 -21.85 -4.30 4.39
CA ASN A 258 -22.53 -5.54 4.00
C ASN A 258 -23.86 -5.77 4.75
N GLY A 259 -24.35 -4.78 5.51
CA GLY A 259 -25.60 -4.89 6.26
C GLY A 259 -25.48 -5.68 7.56
N GLU A 260 -24.28 -5.82 8.12
CA GLU A 260 -24.00 -6.57 9.35
C GLU A 260 -23.51 -5.67 10.51
N PRO A 261 -24.20 -4.54 10.84
CA PRO A 261 -23.73 -3.59 11.86
C PRO A 261 -23.61 -4.22 13.26
N LYS A 262 -24.44 -5.23 13.55
CA LYS A 262 -24.35 -6.00 14.81
C LYS A 262 -23.04 -6.79 14.95
N LYS A 263 -22.40 -7.16 13.84
CA LYS A 263 -21.06 -7.80 13.84
C LYS A 263 -19.93 -6.77 13.78
N ALA A 264 -20.17 -5.62 13.14
CA ALA A 264 -19.21 -4.53 13.04
C ALA A 264 -18.93 -3.87 14.40
N ARG A 265 -19.98 -3.53 15.15
CA ARG A 265 -19.92 -2.80 16.43
C ARG A 265 -18.96 -3.44 17.46
N PRO A 266 -19.09 -4.74 17.82
CA PRO A 266 -18.18 -5.34 18.81
C PRO A 266 -16.72 -5.35 18.36
N LYS A 267 -16.44 -5.49 17.04
CA LYS A 267 -15.07 -5.41 16.51
C LYS A 267 -14.47 -4.02 16.66
N LEU A 268 -15.26 -2.96 16.52
CA LEU A 268 -14.79 -1.59 16.74
C LEU A 268 -14.53 -1.33 18.23
N ILE A 269 -15.41 -1.80 19.12
CA ILE A 269 -15.23 -1.69 20.57
C ILE A 269 -13.95 -2.41 21.01
N GLU A 270 -13.68 -3.62 20.51
CA GLU A 270 -12.43 -4.35 20.74
C GLU A 270 -11.22 -3.45 20.48
N ILE A 271 -11.16 -2.80 19.31
CA ILE A 271 -10.03 -1.93 18.92
C ILE A 271 -9.94 -0.68 19.82
N LEU A 272 -11.07 -0.05 20.14
CA LEU A 272 -11.12 1.17 20.94
C LEU A 272 -10.64 0.93 22.38
N THR A 273 -10.91 -0.27 22.91
CA THR A 273 -10.61 -0.67 24.29
C THR A 273 -9.22 -1.30 24.49
N VAL A 274 -8.47 -1.55 23.40
CA VAL A 274 -7.07 -2.01 23.49
C VAL A 274 -6.25 -1.14 24.44
N SER A 275 -5.39 -1.75 25.26
CA SER A 275 -4.50 -1.00 26.17
C SER A 275 -3.67 0.06 25.42
N PRO A 276 -3.50 1.29 25.96
CA PRO A 276 -2.64 2.31 25.34
C PRO A 276 -1.17 1.91 25.25
N ILE A 277 -0.75 0.86 25.98
CA ILE A 277 0.60 0.28 25.89
C ILE A 277 0.82 -0.36 24.51
N ASN A 278 -0.24 -0.90 23.88
CA ASN A 278 -0.13 -1.45 22.53
C ASN A 278 -0.17 -0.32 21.49
N LYS A 279 1.01 0.24 21.19
CA LYS A 279 1.18 1.30 20.19
C LYS A 279 0.79 0.88 18.77
N ALA A 280 0.81 -0.42 18.45
CA ALA A 280 0.44 -0.93 17.13
C ALA A 280 -1.03 -0.64 16.79
N ALA A 281 -1.90 -0.55 17.79
CA ALA A 281 -3.32 -0.27 17.61
C ALA A 281 -3.65 1.22 17.42
N ASN A 282 -2.70 2.15 17.55
CA ASN A 282 -2.99 3.60 17.59
C ASN A 282 -3.68 4.13 16.33
N ASP A 283 -3.20 3.76 15.15
CA ASP A 283 -3.81 4.17 13.88
C ASP A 283 -5.19 3.52 13.71
N ALA A 284 -5.32 2.25 14.09
CA ALA A 284 -6.58 1.52 14.04
C ALA A 284 -7.62 2.12 14.98
N LYS A 285 -7.24 2.64 16.15
CA LYS A 285 -8.15 3.39 17.04
C LYS A 285 -8.69 4.65 16.37
N ARG A 286 -7.87 5.38 15.61
CA ARG A 286 -8.34 6.55 14.85
C ARG A 286 -9.35 6.15 13.78
N LEU A 287 -9.05 5.09 13.03
CA LEU A 287 -9.98 4.52 12.06
C LEU A 287 -11.28 4.04 12.72
N ALA A 288 -11.16 3.30 13.83
CA ALA A 288 -12.29 2.73 14.54
C ALA A 288 -13.21 3.81 15.10
N ARG A 289 -12.69 4.92 15.66
CA ARG A 289 -13.51 6.07 16.06
C ARG A 289 -14.32 6.63 14.89
N TYR A 290 -13.66 6.86 13.76
CA TYR A 290 -14.33 7.38 12.57
C TYR A 290 -15.41 6.42 12.04
N PHE A 291 -15.13 5.11 12.01
CA PHE A 291 -16.09 4.11 11.57
C PHE A 291 -17.25 3.92 12.57
N PHE A 292 -16.98 4.01 13.86
CA PHE A 292 -17.99 3.90 14.91
C PHE A 292 -19.05 5.01 14.80
N LEU A 293 -18.62 6.25 14.48
CA LEU A 293 -19.54 7.35 14.18
C LEU A 293 -20.46 7.05 12.98
N GLN A 294 -19.97 6.35 11.96
CA GLN A 294 -20.79 5.94 10.83
C GLN A 294 -21.80 4.85 11.24
N VAL A 295 -21.36 3.86 12.02
CA VAL A 295 -22.24 2.79 12.51
C VAL A 295 -23.37 3.34 13.38
N ILE A 296 -23.09 4.26 14.30
CA ILE A 296 -24.12 4.86 15.16
C ILE A 296 -25.14 5.64 14.32
N LYS A 297 -24.67 6.39 13.32
CA LYS A 297 -25.54 7.16 12.44
C LYS A 297 -26.52 6.26 11.67
N ASP A 298 -26.04 5.12 11.18
CA ASP A 298 -26.82 4.24 10.30
C ASP A 298 -27.62 3.18 11.08
N ALA A 299 -27.19 2.81 12.29
CA ALA A 299 -27.82 1.81 13.16
C ALA A 299 -27.66 2.19 14.66
N PRO A 300 -28.42 3.18 15.15
CA PRO A 300 -28.33 3.64 16.54
C PRO A 300 -28.79 2.55 17.52
N ASP A 301 -28.05 2.38 18.63
CA ASP A 301 -28.48 1.56 19.77
C ASP A 301 -28.95 2.49 20.90
N PRO A 302 -30.24 2.47 21.28
CA PRO A 302 -30.78 3.37 22.30
C PRO A 302 -30.26 3.09 23.72
N THR A 303 -29.49 2.01 23.93
CA THR A 303 -28.99 1.59 25.25
C THR A 303 -27.53 1.98 25.52
N GLU A 304 -26.83 2.57 24.54
CA GLU A 304 -25.41 2.91 24.65
C GLU A 304 -25.18 4.20 25.46
N LYS A 305 -24.28 4.15 26.44
CA LYS A 305 -23.70 5.34 27.09
C LYS A 305 -22.45 5.76 26.33
N ASP A 306 -22.23 7.07 26.17
CA ASP A 306 -21.08 7.63 25.46
C ASP A 306 -19.76 6.96 25.89
N VAL A 307 -19.09 6.31 24.94
CA VAL A 307 -17.81 5.59 25.14
C VAL A 307 -16.62 6.57 25.14
N ASP A 308 -16.87 7.88 24.99
CA ASP A 308 -15.87 8.95 24.92
C ASP A 308 -15.52 9.58 26.29
N LYS A 309 -15.67 8.85 27.40
CA LYS A 309 -15.18 9.26 28.72
C LYS A 309 -14.02 8.42 29.22
#